data_AF-A0A395GKB6-F1
#
_entry.id   AF-A0A395GKB6-F1
#
_cell.length_a   1.000
_cell.length_b   1.000
_cell.length_c   1.000
_cell.angle_alpha   90.00
_cell.angle_beta   90.00
_cell.angle_gamma   90.00
#
_symmetry.space_group_name_H-M   'P 1'
#
loop_
_entity.id
_entity.type
_entity.pdbx_description
1 polymer ?
#
loop_
_entity_poly.entity_id
_entity_poly.type
_entity_poly.pdbx_seq_one_letter_code
_entity_poly.pdbx_strand_id
1 'polypeptide(L)'
;MPQGMYTGLARIFRAMVRYPHLVGGEGRFCTVLMETFTGALIGKVGADGCYGLGIRASDETRRLGADGAIGIAVKLEEGNLNILSAAVVEILAQLQLGTSEQLQPLAAFHRPQIRNTAGDVTGETSHQFRLSSL
;
A
#
# COMPACT_ATOMS: atom_id res chain seq x y z
N MET A 1 -0.57 -24.22 8.37
CA MET A 1 -0.59 -23.54 9.69
C MET A 1 -1.82 -24.00 10.48
N PRO A 2 -1.90 -23.82 11.82
CA PRO A 2 -3.03 -24.29 12.63
C PRO A 2 -4.34 -23.52 12.32
N GLN A 3 -5.49 -24.22 12.28
CA GLN A 3 -6.80 -23.64 11.91
C GLN A 3 -7.22 -22.43 12.76
N GLY A 4 -6.93 -22.44 14.07
CA GLY A 4 -7.26 -21.32 14.97
C GLY A 4 -6.57 -20.00 14.60
N MET A 5 -5.37 -20.07 13.99
CA MET A 5 -4.60 -18.88 13.59
C MET A 5 -5.23 -18.16 12.39
N TYR A 6 -5.77 -18.90 11.43
CA TYR A 6 -6.45 -18.31 10.26
C TYR A 6 -7.71 -17.54 10.66
N THR A 7 -8.46 -18.04 11.64
CA THR A 7 -9.65 -17.34 12.16
C THR A 7 -9.29 -16.00 12.79
N GLY A 8 -8.19 -15.96 13.57
CA GLY A 8 -7.68 -14.73 14.18
C GLY A 8 -7.25 -13.70 13.15
N LEU A 9 -6.40 -14.11 12.20
CA LEU A 9 -5.93 -13.23 11.12
C LEU A 9 -7.08 -12.72 10.24
N ALA A 10 -8.05 -13.57 9.91
CA ALA A 10 -9.23 -13.17 9.16
C ALA A 10 -10.09 -12.16 9.93
N ARG A 11 -10.18 -12.29 11.27
CA ARG A 11 -10.88 -11.30 12.11
C ARG A 11 -10.19 -9.95 12.09
N ILE A 12 -8.86 -9.93 12.23
CA ILE A 12 -8.05 -8.70 12.16
C ILE A 12 -8.21 -8.05 10.80
N PHE A 13 -8.05 -8.81 9.71
CA PHE A 13 -8.22 -8.31 8.35
C PHE A 13 -9.59 -7.64 8.15
N ARG A 14 -10.68 -8.33 8.54
CA ARG A 14 -12.04 -7.77 8.42
C ARG A 14 -12.22 -6.51 9.25
N ALA A 15 -11.65 -6.44 10.45
CA ALA A 15 -11.72 -5.24 11.28
C ALA A 15 -10.99 -4.06 10.62
N MET A 16 -9.78 -4.27 10.12
CA MET A 16 -8.98 -3.23 9.47
C MET A 16 -9.65 -2.68 8.21
N VAL A 17 -10.18 -3.56 7.36
CA VAL A 17 -10.90 -3.17 6.15
C VAL A 17 -12.21 -2.43 6.45
N ARG A 18 -12.93 -2.85 7.50
CA ARG A 18 -14.23 -2.24 7.85
C ARG A 18 -14.07 -0.87 8.53
N TYR A 19 -12.97 -0.67 9.25
CA TYR A 19 -12.70 0.55 10.02
C TYR A 19 -11.29 1.09 9.74
N PRO A 20 -10.97 1.46 8.48
CA PRO A 20 -9.61 1.83 8.09
C PRO A 20 -9.13 3.10 8.80
N HIS A 21 -10.02 4.06 9.08
CA HIS A 21 -9.73 5.27 9.85
C HIS A 21 -9.27 4.98 11.29
N LEU A 22 -9.73 3.88 11.93
CA LEU A 22 -9.25 3.46 13.26
C LEU A 22 -7.85 2.84 13.22
N VAL A 23 -7.37 2.48 12.02
CA VAL A 23 -6.05 1.88 11.80
C VAL A 23 -5.04 2.93 11.36
N GLY A 24 -5.39 3.72 10.34
CA GLY A 24 -4.50 4.69 9.70
C GLY A 24 -4.64 6.11 10.22
N GLY A 25 -5.82 6.50 10.73
CA GLY A 25 -6.21 7.89 10.96
C GLY A 25 -6.81 8.55 9.72
N GLU A 26 -7.48 9.68 9.89
CA GLU A 26 -8.23 10.35 8.82
C GLU A 26 -7.32 10.86 7.68
N GLY A 27 -7.69 10.62 6.43
CA GLY A 27 -6.99 11.13 5.23
C GLY A 27 -5.55 10.61 5.02
N ARG A 28 -5.05 9.71 5.87
CA ARG A 28 -3.67 9.17 5.78
C ARG A 28 -3.60 8.05 4.75
N PHE A 29 -2.42 7.86 4.16
CA PHE A 29 -2.18 6.88 3.10
C PHE A 29 -2.76 5.48 3.40
N CYS A 30 -2.55 4.94 4.61
CA CYS A 30 -3.05 3.61 4.98
C CYS A 30 -4.58 3.53 4.89
N THR A 31 -5.28 4.59 5.29
CA THR A 31 -6.74 4.68 5.29
C THR A 31 -7.25 4.74 3.86
N VAL A 32 -6.74 5.69 3.07
CA VAL A 32 -7.13 5.86 1.66
C VAL A 32 -6.85 4.59 0.85
N LEU A 33 -5.71 3.95 1.08
CA LEU A 33 -5.35 2.67 0.45
C LEU A 33 -6.39 1.58 0.76
N MET A 34 -6.73 1.38 2.03
CA MET A 34 -7.68 0.32 2.42
C MET A 34 -9.11 0.60 1.95
N GLU A 35 -9.53 1.87 1.96
CA GLU A 35 -10.83 2.31 1.44
C GLU A 35 -10.94 2.02 -0.06
N THR A 36 -9.89 2.34 -0.81
CA THR A 36 -9.92 2.25 -2.27
C THR A 36 -9.88 0.81 -2.78
N PHE A 37 -9.21 -0.10 -2.06
CA PHE A 37 -9.14 -1.51 -2.42
C PHE A 37 -10.30 -2.35 -1.88
N THR A 38 -11.27 -1.73 -1.18
CA THR A 38 -12.56 -2.34 -0.80
C THR A 38 -12.46 -3.76 -0.23
N GLY A 39 -11.44 -4.01 0.61
CA GLY A 39 -11.22 -5.30 1.25
C GLY A 39 -10.41 -6.34 0.49
N ALA A 40 -9.82 -5.98 -0.65
CA ALA A 40 -8.85 -6.83 -1.34
C ALA A 40 -7.49 -6.86 -0.61
N LEU A 41 -7.11 -5.77 0.07
CA LEU A 41 -5.86 -5.66 0.82
C LEU A 41 -6.00 -4.87 2.12
N ILE A 42 -5.00 -5.02 2.98
CA ILE A 42 -4.73 -4.16 4.13
C ILE A 42 -3.29 -3.64 4.04
N GLY A 43 -3.06 -2.45 4.58
CA GLY A 43 -1.73 -1.84 4.61
C GLY A 43 -1.50 -1.06 5.90
N LYS A 44 -0.27 -1.08 6.41
CA LYS A 44 0.10 -0.30 7.59
C LYS A 44 1.56 0.14 7.57
N VAL A 45 1.74 1.43 7.84
CA VAL A 45 3.07 2.01 8.13
C VAL A 45 3.60 1.50 9.48
N GLY A 46 4.86 1.07 9.47
CA GLY A 46 5.67 0.74 10.64
C GLY A 46 6.69 1.84 10.96
N ALA A 47 7.55 1.59 11.94
CA ALA A 47 8.61 2.51 12.31
C ALA A 47 9.69 2.61 11.22
N ASP A 48 10.40 3.74 11.20
CA ASP A 48 11.62 3.97 10.40
C ASP A 48 11.48 3.63 8.91
N GLY A 49 10.42 4.11 8.25
CA GLY A 49 10.25 3.88 6.81
C GLY A 49 9.82 2.47 6.41
N CYS A 50 9.29 1.67 7.34
CA CYS A 50 8.71 0.36 7.03
C CYS A 50 7.24 0.48 6.60
N TYR A 51 6.83 -0.34 5.64
CA TYR A 51 5.42 -0.54 5.28
C TYR A 51 5.12 -2.01 5.04
N GLY A 52 4.01 -2.50 5.59
CA GLY A 52 3.52 -3.86 5.35
C GLY A 52 2.18 -3.85 4.62
N LEU A 53 2.04 -4.75 3.65
CA LEU A 53 0.81 -5.02 2.90
C LEU A 53 0.44 -6.49 3.02
N GLY A 54 -0.85 -6.75 3.17
CA GLY A 54 -1.43 -8.09 3.04
C GLY A 54 -2.53 -8.08 1.99
N ILE A 55 -2.37 -8.87 0.94
CA ILE A 55 -3.27 -8.97 -0.20
C ILE A 55 -3.97 -10.32 -0.16
N ARG A 56 -5.29 -10.33 -0.19
CA ARG A 56 -6.08 -11.57 -0.16
C ARG A 56 -5.83 -12.38 -1.42
N ALA A 57 -5.94 -13.70 -1.29
CA ALA A 57 -5.93 -14.59 -2.43
C ALA A 57 -7.00 -14.17 -3.44
N SER A 58 -6.60 -13.91 -4.67
CA SER A 58 -7.44 -13.48 -5.78
C SER A 58 -6.85 -13.97 -7.11
N ASP A 59 -7.51 -13.70 -8.22
CA ASP A 59 -6.93 -13.98 -9.54
C ASP A 59 -5.73 -13.08 -9.84
N GLU A 60 -5.65 -11.90 -9.22
CA GLU A 60 -4.48 -11.02 -9.35
C GLU A 60 -3.26 -11.64 -8.66
N THR A 61 -3.41 -12.21 -7.47
CA THR A 61 -2.28 -12.88 -6.79
C THR A 61 -1.85 -14.15 -7.52
N ARG A 62 -2.80 -14.90 -8.09
CA ARG A 62 -2.49 -16.06 -8.94
C ARG A 62 -1.74 -15.69 -10.22
N ARG A 63 -2.12 -14.58 -10.86
CA ARG A 63 -1.42 -14.04 -12.03
C ARG A 63 0.04 -13.71 -11.72
N LEU A 64 0.32 -13.31 -10.48
CA LEU A 64 1.67 -13.07 -9.97
C LEU A 64 2.38 -14.37 -9.52
N GLY A 65 1.82 -15.54 -9.78
CA GLY A 65 2.42 -16.84 -9.47
C GLY A 65 2.16 -17.37 -8.06
N ALA A 66 1.35 -16.68 -7.24
CA ALA A 66 1.07 -17.13 -5.88
C ALA A 66 -0.12 -18.09 -5.80
N ASP A 67 0.06 -19.23 -5.12
CA ASP A 67 -1.04 -20.11 -4.69
C ASP A 67 -1.65 -19.61 -3.37
N GLY A 68 -2.22 -18.41 -3.39
CA GLY A 68 -2.88 -17.81 -2.24
C GLY A 68 -2.68 -16.30 -2.07
N ALA A 69 -2.69 -15.86 -0.82
CA ALA A 69 -2.48 -14.48 -0.43
C ALA A 69 -1.00 -14.07 -0.60
N ILE A 70 -0.76 -12.79 -0.88
CA ILE A 70 0.60 -12.22 -0.99
C ILE A 70 0.81 -11.22 0.15
N GLY A 71 2.01 -11.24 0.74
CA GLY A 71 2.50 -10.19 1.62
C GLY A 71 3.61 -9.40 0.96
N ILE A 72 3.60 -8.08 1.09
CA ILE A 72 4.68 -7.21 0.61
C ILE A 72 5.20 -6.39 1.79
N ALA A 73 6.52 -6.35 1.96
CA ALA A 73 7.19 -5.49 2.92
C ALA A 73 8.08 -4.51 2.16
N VAL A 74 7.96 -3.21 2.48
CA VAL A 74 8.77 -2.14 1.91
C VAL A 74 9.55 -1.48 3.03
N LYS A 75 10.84 -1.25 2.80
CA LYS A 75 11.72 -0.49 3.70
C LYS A 75 12.36 0.63 2.88
N LEU A 76 12.20 1.86 3.37
CA LEU A 76 12.97 2.99 2.90
C LEU A 76 14.03 3.31 3.94
N GLU A 77 15.31 3.29 3.55
CA GLU A 77 16.43 3.51 4.47
C GLU A 77 16.40 4.89 5.12
N GLU A 78 16.06 5.92 4.34
CA GLU A 78 16.02 7.31 4.82
C GLU A 78 14.79 7.61 5.70
N GLY A 79 13.75 6.79 5.64
CA GLY A 79 12.62 6.87 6.56
C GLY A 79 11.49 7.85 6.15
N ASN A 80 11.62 8.59 5.04
CA ASN A 80 10.56 9.51 4.59
C ASN A 80 9.27 8.79 4.20
N LEU A 81 8.21 9.08 4.95
CA LEU A 81 6.91 8.43 4.79
C LEU A 81 6.15 8.82 3.52
N ASN A 82 6.39 10.01 2.96
CA ASN A 82 5.78 10.43 1.70
C ASN A 82 6.39 9.64 0.54
N ILE A 83 7.72 9.48 0.54
CA ILE A 83 8.42 8.68 -0.47
C ILE A 83 8.13 7.18 -0.29
N LEU A 84 7.99 6.70 0.95
CA LEU A 84 7.54 5.34 1.22
C LEU A 84 6.15 5.08 0.62
N SER A 85 5.21 6.00 0.80
CA SER A 85 3.87 5.88 0.23
C SER A 85 3.91 5.88 -1.30
N ALA A 86 4.72 6.77 -1.90
CA ALA A 86 4.95 6.82 -3.34
C ALA A 86 5.50 5.50 -3.89
N ALA A 87 6.51 4.93 -3.23
CA ALA A 87 7.09 3.65 -3.59
C ALA A 87 6.07 2.51 -3.49
N VAL A 88 5.23 2.48 -2.45
CA VAL A 88 4.16 1.48 -2.32
C VAL A 88 3.16 1.57 -3.49
N VAL A 89 2.71 2.78 -3.85
CA VAL A 89 1.77 2.94 -4.97
C VAL A 89 2.41 2.50 -6.29
N GLU A 90 3.67 2.85 -6.51
CA GLU A 90 4.42 2.40 -7.69
C GLU A 90 4.58 0.88 -7.74
N ILE A 91 4.85 0.22 -6.60
CA ILE A 91 4.92 -1.25 -6.52
C ILE A 91 3.59 -1.89 -6.92
N LEU A 92 2.47 -1.38 -6.40
CA LEU A 92 1.13 -1.88 -6.76
C LEU A 92 0.86 -1.68 -8.26
N ALA A 93 1.23 -0.53 -8.81
CA ALA A 93 1.08 -0.23 -10.24
C ALA A 93 1.93 -1.17 -11.12
N GLN A 94 3.20 -1.39 -10.78
CA GLN A 94 4.08 -2.29 -11.54
C GLN A 94 3.62 -3.75 -11.49
N LEU A 95 3.06 -4.19 -10.36
CA LEU A 95 2.47 -5.52 -10.21
C LEU A 95 1.06 -5.63 -10.80
N GLN A 96 0.50 -4.52 -11.30
CA GLN A 96 -0.86 -4.43 -11.82
C GLN A 96 -1.91 -4.91 -10.79
N LEU A 97 -1.68 -4.58 -9.51
CA LEU A 97 -2.56 -4.88 -8.40
C LEU A 97 -3.53 -3.70 -8.21
N GLY A 98 -4.80 -3.91 -8.55
CA GLY A 98 -5.82 -2.87 -8.61
C GLY A 98 -5.97 -2.23 -9.99
N THR A 99 -7.16 -1.68 -10.25
CA THR A 99 -7.47 -0.97 -11.50
C THR A 99 -6.97 0.47 -11.47
N SER A 100 -6.97 1.14 -12.63
CA SER A 100 -6.65 2.57 -12.72
C SER A 100 -7.58 3.42 -11.86
N GLU A 101 -8.87 3.05 -11.76
CA GLU A 101 -9.86 3.70 -10.89
C GLU A 101 -9.50 3.51 -9.42
N GLN A 102 -9.02 2.32 -9.03
CA GLN A 102 -8.56 2.06 -7.66
C GLN A 102 -7.22 2.74 -7.33
N LEU A 103 -6.42 3.10 -8.32
CA LEU A 103 -5.18 3.83 -8.07
C LEU A 103 -5.38 5.35 -8.09
N GLN A 104 -6.47 5.86 -8.69
CA GLN A 104 -6.72 7.29 -8.83
C GLN A 104 -6.77 8.04 -7.48
N PRO A 105 -7.48 7.56 -6.44
CA PRO A 105 -7.47 8.21 -5.11
C PRO A 105 -6.08 8.27 -4.47
N LEU A 106 -5.16 7.41 -4.92
CA LEU A 106 -3.79 7.35 -4.42
C LEU A 106 -2.82 8.25 -5.20
N ALA A 107 -3.27 8.93 -6.25
CA ALA A 107 -2.42 9.75 -7.12
C ALA A 107 -1.64 10.84 -6.36
N ALA A 108 -2.25 11.44 -5.33
CA ALA A 108 -1.60 12.43 -4.47
C ALA A 108 -0.43 11.86 -3.66
N PHE A 109 -0.45 10.56 -3.36
CA PHE A 109 0.65 9.86 -2.68
C PHE A 109 1.68 9.32 -3.67
N HIS A 110 1.29 9.06 -4.92
CA HIS A 110 2.14 8.43 -5.92
C HIS A 110 3.27 9.34 -6.40
N ARG A 111 2.99 10.63 -6.63
CA ARG A 111 4.00 11.60 -7.07
C ARG A 111 3.90 12.88 -6.23
N PRO A 112 4.36 12.84 -4.97
CA PRO A 112 4.29 14.01 -4.11
C PRO A 112 5.08 15.18 -4.73
N GLN A 113 4.49 16.37 -4.73
CA GLN A 113 5.15 17.58 -5.21
C GLN A 113 6.19 18.06 -4.20
N ILE A 114 7.35 18.50 -4.70
CA ILE A 114 8.37 19.13 -3.87
C ILE A 114 8.04 20.62 -3.79
N ARG A 115 7.82 21.12 -2.57
CA ARG A 115 7.47 22.53 -2.32
C ARG A 115 8.53 23.20 -1.48
N ASN A 116 8.79 24.48 -1.76
CA ASN A 116 9.61 25.32 -0.90
C ASN A 116 8.82 25.78 0.36
N THR A 117 9.48 26.51 1.26
CA THR A 117 8.83 27.05 2.48
C THR A 117 7.71 28.06 2.19
N ALA A 118 7.74 28.72 1.02
CA ALA A 118 6.66 29.61 0.56
C ALA A 118 5.46 28.85 -0.02
N GLY A 119 5.55 27.53 -0.19
CA GLY A 119 4.52 26.67 -0.73
C GLY A 119 4.57 26.48 -2.24
N ASP A 120 5.49 27.13 -2.96
CA ASP A 120 5.64 27.00 -4.40
C ASP A 120 6.21 25.63 -4.77
N VAL A 121 5.72 25.05 -5.87
CA VAL A 121 6.26 23.79 -6.40
C VAL A 121 7.61 24.08 -7.06
N THR A 122 8.67 23.46 -6.55
CA THR A 122 10.05 23.65 -7.02
C THR A 122 10.68 22.39 -7.58
N GLY A 123 9.96 21.26 -7.57
CA GLY A 123 10.44 20.01 -8.15
C GLY A 123 9.39 18.91 -8.19
N GLU A 124 9.79 17.78 -8.77
CA GLU A 124 8.94 16.60 -8.94
C GLU A 124 9.60 15.33 -8.42
N THR A 125 8.77 14.36 -8.05
CA THR A 125 9.20 13.03 -7.64
C THR A 125 9.03 12.06 -8.81
N SER A 126 10.04 11.23 -9.07
CA SER A 126 9.99 10.15 -10.07
C SER A 126 10.47 8.82 -9.48
N HIS A 127 9.95 7.70 -10.01
CA HIS A 127 10.32 6.36 -9.57
C HIS A 127 11.36 5.76 -10.50
N GLN A 128 12.59 5.59 -10.00
CA GLN A 128 13.70 5.01 -10.77
C GLN A 128 14.01 3.58 -10.34
N PHE A 129 12.98 2.72 -10.34
CA PHE A 129 13.16 1.30 -10.11
C PHE A 129 12.19 0.47 -10.96
N ARG A 130 12.56 -0.78 -11.22
CA ARG A 130 11.72 -1.81 -11.83
C ARG A 130 11.74 -3.03 -10.94
N LEU A 131 10.57 -3.58 -10.66
CA LEU A 131 10.49 -4.89 -10.03
C LEU A 131 11.03 -5.95 -11.01
N SER A 132 11.84 -6.86 -10.48
CA SER A 132 12.15 -8.10 -11.17
C SER A 132 10.88 -8.96 -11.26
N SER A 133 10.81 -9.83 -12.27
CA SER A 133 9.75 -10.84 -12.33
C SER A 133 9.71 -11.64 -11.02
N LEU A 134 8.50 -11.86 -10.50
CA LEU A 134 8.22 -12.79 -9.41
C LEU A 134 8.37 -14.24 -9.88
#